data_AF-A0A968X0D6-F1
#
_entry.id   AF-A0A968X0D6-F1
#
_cell.length_a   1.000
_cell.length_b   1.000
_cell.length_c   1.000
_cell.angle_alpha   90.00
_cell.angle_beta   90.00
_cell.angle_gamma   90.00
#
_symmetry.space_group_name_H-M   'P 1'
#
loop_
_entity.id
_entity.type
_entity.pdbx_description
1 polymer ?
#
loop_
_entity_poly.entity_id
_entity_poly.type
_entity_poly.pdbx_seq_one_letter_code
_entity_poly.pdbx_strand_id
1 'polypeptide(L)'
;AELSPARGAWTSCSRRQCCGAVYSKRQLYELLVDFWTNHFNIHYAKNTVRYLKVTDDREVIRPHALGKFRDLLGASAHSPAMLVYLDNDVSTAGNPNENYARELMELHTIGTDAFGQADVHDVARVLTGWTVANGDDPARAGEFEFRATVHDTEPKTVLGTSLAGELNEQAGERMLDLLAQHEQAAEMISLKLARRFVADDPPKAVVQLGMAAFTKSQGRYSRHGGRDVAQRGVQAIVRGQVQAAV
;
A
#
# COMPACT_ATOMS: atom_id res chain seq x y z
N ALA A 1 -12.90 34.17 6.18
CA ALA A 1 -11.96 33.39 7.00
C ALA A 1 -11.19 32.48 6.06
N GLU A 2 -9.96 32.83 5.72
CA GLU A 2 -9.13 32.05 4.80
C GLU A 2 -8.82 30.68 5.41
N LEU A 3 -9.18 29.62 4.70
CA LEU A 3 -8.79 28.26 5.06
C LEU A 3 -7.26 28.18 4.97
N SER A 4 -6.60 27.72 6.03
CA SER A 4 -5.15 27.53 5.98
C SER A 4 -4.79 26.62 4.78
N PRO A 5 -3.64 26.81 4.10
CA PRO A 5 -3.31 26.09 2.86
C PRO A 5 -3.52 24.57 2.93
N ALA A 6 -3.16 23.93 4.05
CA ALA A 6 -3.41 22.50 4.30
C ALA A 6 -4.91 22.13 4.29
N ARG A 7 -5.75 22.88 5.00
CA ARG A 7 -7.21 22.68 5.01
C ARG A 7 -7.83 22.91 3.64
N GLY A 8 -7.29 23.86 2.86
CA GLY A 8 -7.68 24.08 1.46
C GLY A 8 -7.32 22.89 0.56
N ALA A 9 -6.10 22.38 0.68
CA ALA A 9 -5.64 21.23 -0.10
C ALA A 9 -6.44 19.95 0.22
N TRP A 10 -6.73 19.71 1.50
CA TRP A 10 -7.58 18.60 1.95
C TRP A 10 -9.01 18.67 1.44
N THR A 11 -9.67 19.81 1.66
CA THR A 11 -11.03 20.01 1.15
C THR A 11 -11.08 19.90 -0.37
N SER A 12 -10.03 20.30 -1.09
CA SER A 12 -9.93 20.11 -2.53
C SER A 12 -9.76 18.64 -2.95
N CYS A 13 -9.00 17.84 -2.19
CA CYS A 13 -8.81 16.42 -2.43
C CYS A 13 -10.11 15.63 -2.17
N SER A 14 -10.75 15.85 -1.01
CA SER A 14 -12.03 15.22 -0.68
C SER A 14 -13.13 15.62 -1.66
N ARG A 15 -13.19 16.91 -2.07
CA ARG A 15 -14.12 17.35 -3.11
C ARG A 15 -13.84 16.69 -4.45
N ARG A 16 -12.57 16.54 -4.87
CA ARG A 16 -12.21 15.79 -6.08
C ARG A 16 -12.62 14.33 -5.98
N GLN A 17 -12.47 13.69 -4.82
CA GLN A 17 -12.87 12.31 -4.61
C GLN A 17 -14.40 12.14 -4.74
N CYS A 18 -15.18 13.03 -4.09
CA CYS A 18 -16.64 13.04 -4.24
C CYS A 18 -17.08 13.38 -5.68
N CYS A 19 -16.51 14.40 -6.31
CA CYS A 19 -16.83 14.76 -7.70
C CYS A 19 -16.41 13.66 -8.68
N GLY A 20 -15.30 12.97 -8.44
CA GLY A 20 -14.87 11.80 -9.20
C GLY A 20 -15.87 10.65 -9.05
N ALA A 21 -16.26 10.30 -7.83
CA ALA A 21 -17.24 9.25 -7.57
C ALA A 21 -18.61 9.51 -8.25
N VAL A 22 -19.05 10.77 -8.30
CA VAL A 22 -20.35 11.17 -8.85
C VAL A 22 -20.31 11.40 -10.37
N TYR A 23 -19.25 12.00 -10.90
CA TYR A 23 -19.21 12.47 -12.31
C TYR A 23 -18.20 11.73 -13.21
N SER A 24 -17.32 10.90 -12.66
CA SER A 24 -16.32 10.20 -13.47
C SER A 24 -16.95 9.10 -14.31
N LYS A 25 -16.61 9.07 -15.60
CA LYS A 25 -16.91 7.95 -16.50
C LYS A 25 -16.09 6.68 -16.18
N ARG A 26 -15.20 6.74 -15.17
CA ARG A 26 -14.34 5.64 -14.70
C ARG A 26 -14.69 5.25 -13.26
N GLN A 27 -15.94 4.87 -13.00
CA GLN A 27 -16.43 4.56 -11.64
C GLN A 27 -15.61 3.49 -10.92
N LEU A 28 -15.23 2.40 -11.61
CA LEU A 28 -14.36 1.36 -11.02
C LEU A 28 -13.01 1.92 -10.54
N TYR A 29 -12.43 2.87 -11.27
CA TYR A 29 -11.15 3.47 -10.90
C TYR A 29 -11.27 4.27 -9.60
N GLU A 30 -12.29 5.13 -9.46
CA GLU A 30 -12.47 5.91 -8.23
C GLU A 30 -12.84 5.02 -7.03
N LEU A 31 -13.57 3.91 -7.26
CA LEU A 31 -13.83 2.91 -6.20
C LEU A 31 -12.56 2.21 -5.75
N LEU A 32 -11.64 1.91 -6.66
CA LEU A 32 -10.34 1.34 -6.28
C LEU A 32 -9.42 2.37 -5.64
N VAL A 33 -9.43 3.62 -6.09
CA VAL A 33 -8.71 4.71 -5.40
C VAL A 33 -9.19 4.85 -3.95
N ASP A 34 -10.50 4.84 -3.73
CA ASP A 34 -11.10 4.83 -2.39
C ASP A 34 -10.68 3.57 -1.59
N PHE A 35 -10.79 2.39 -2.18
CA PHE A 35 -10.37 1.14 -1.56
C PHE A 35 -8.89 1.18 -1.11
N TRP A 36 -7.98 1.59 -1.98
CA TRP A 36 -6.55 1.65 -1.69
C TRP A 36 -6.19 2.74 -0.70
N THR A 37 -6.88 3.89 -0.74
CA THR A 37 -6.72 4.96 0.27
C THR A 37 -7.12 4.48 1.66
N ASN A 38 -8.14 3.62 1.76
CA ASN A 38 -8.53 3.02 3.03
C ASN A 38 -7.61 1.85 3.44
N HIS A 39 -7.09 1.10 2.48
CA HIS A 39 -6.17 -0.01 2.75
C HIS A 39 -4.82 0.49 3.27
N PHE A 40 -4.23 1.50 2.63
CA PHE A 40 -3.01 2.19 3.05
C PHE A 40 -3.37 3.49 3.79
N ASN A 41 -4.14 3.37 4.88
CA ASN A 41 -4.67 4.54 5.58
C ASN A 41 -3.55 5.38 6.18
N ILE A 42 -3.65 6.70 5.98
CA ILE A 42 -2.76 7.69 6.56
C ILE A 42 -3.61 8.73 7.28
N HIS A 43 -3.49 8.82 8.60
CA HIS A 43 -4.23 9.80 9.40
C HIS A 43 -3.63 11.21 9.23
N TYR A 44 -4.40 12.09 8.59
CA TYR A 44 -3.94 13.39 8.15
C TYR A 44 -3.48 14.37 9.23
N ALA A 45 -4.02 14.26 10.44
CA ALA A 45 -3.75 15.22 11.50
C ALA A 45 -2.39 14.99 12.18
N LYS A 46 -1.72 13.86 11.91
CA LYS A 46 -0.40 13.56 12.47
C LYS A 46 0.66 14.45 11.82
N ASN A 47 1.43 15.17 12.63
CA ASN A 47 2.60 15.95 12.20
C ASN A 47 2.38 16.77 10.90
N THR A 48 3.31 16.64 9.95
CA THR A 48 3.33 17.27 8.63
C THR A 48 2.57 16.48 7.56
N VAL A 49 1.97 15.33 7.91
CA VAL A 49 1.24 14.43 6.99
C VAL A 49 0.14 15.18 6.24
N ARG A 50 -0.48 16.19 6.88
CA ARG A 50 -1.49 17.05 6.24
C ARG A 50 -1.03 17.67 4.91
N TYR A 51 0.26 17.91 4.74
CA TYR A 51 0.84 18.49 3.52
C TYR A 51 1.21 17.41 2.51
N LEU A 52 1.60 16.22 2.99
CA LEU A 52 2.11 15.12 2.18
C LEU A 52 0.99 14.24 1.59
N LYS A 53 -0.17 14.13 2.25
CA LYS A 53 -1.23 13.21 1.81
C LYS A 53 -1.78 13.53 0.42
N VAL A 54 -1.82 14.80 0.03
CA VAL A 54 -2.30 15.19 -1.30
C VAL A 54 -1.33 14.69 -2.38
N THR A 55 -0.03 14.76 -2.11
CA THR A 55 1.01 14.20 -2.97
C THR A 55 0.89 12.68 -3.02
N ASP A 56 0.71 12.03 -1.86
CA ASP A 56 0.47 10.58 -1.77
C ASP A 56 -0.75 10.12 -2.59
N ASP A 57 -1.91 10.79 -2.49
CA ASP A 57 -3.08 10.46 -3.32
C ASP A 57 -2.77 10.57 -4.82
N ARG A 58 -2.05 11.63 -5.21
CA ARG A 58 -1.70 11.93 -6.61
C ARG A 58 -0.67 10.98 -7.20
N GLU A 59 0.34 10.60 -6.42
CA GLU A 59 1.57 9.96 -6.92
C GLU A 59 1.66 8.48 -6.52
N VAL A 60 1.02 8.09 -5.42
CA VAL A 60 1.00 6.71 -4.92
C VAL A 60 -0.31 6.04 -5.29
N ILE A 61 -1.44 6.52 -4.77
CA ILE A 61 -2.71 5.79 -4.90
C ILE A 61 -3.24 5.83 -6.34
N ARG A 62 -3.40 7.02 -6.91
CA ARG A 62 -4.05 7.20 -8.22
C ARG A 62 -3.32 6.52 -9.38
N PRO A 63 -1.99 6.57 -9.50
CA PRO A 63 -1.29 5.92 -10.61
C PRO A 63 -1.35 4.39 -10.52
N HIS A 64 -1.41 3.84 -9.30
CA HIS A 64 -1.32 2.41 -9.06
C HIS A 64 -2.68 1.74 -8.77
N ALA A 65 -3.80 2.48 -8.78
CA ALA A 65 -5.12 1.95 -8.41
C ALA A 65 -5.59 0.74 -9.26
N LEU A 66 -5.14 0.67 -10.52
CA LEU A 66 -5.38 -0.46 -11.45
C LEU A 66 -4.07 -1.21 -11.78
N GLY A 67 -3.02 -0.99 -11.00
CA GLY A 67 -1.66 -1.50 -11.23
C GLY A 67 -1.44 -2.89 -10.63
N LYS A 68 -0.18 -3.24 -10.35
CA LYS A 68 0.15 -4.41 -9.52
C LYS A 68 0.13 -4.02 -8.05
N PHE A 69 -0.34 -4.93 -7.19
CA PHE A 69 -0.28 -4.72 -5.74
C PHE A 69 1.14 -4.43 -5.25
N ARG A 70 2.16 -5.16 -5.73
CA ARG A 70 3.57 -4.90 -5.37
C ARG A 70 4.05 -3.50 -5.76
N ASP A 71 3.63 -2.99 -6.91
CA ASP A 71 3.99 -1.64 -7.36
C ASP A 71 3.38 -0.59 -6.41
N LEU A 72 2.10 -0.77 -6.05
CA LEU A 72 1.41 0.10 -5.08
C LEU A 72 2.03 -0.02 -3.68
N LEU A 73 2.35 -1.23 -3.22
CA LEU A 73 2.97 -1.49 -1.93
C LEU A 73 4.33 -0.78 -1.84
N GLY A 74 5.15 -0.90 -2.87
CA GLY A 74 6.44 -0.21 -2.96
C GLY A 74 6.28 1.31 -2.98
N ALA A 75 5.37 1.83 -3.80
CA ALA A 75 5.08 3.26 -3.86
C ALA A 75 4.57 3.79 -2.50
N SER A 76 3.74 3.03 -1.79
CA SER A 76 3.29 3.39 -0.45
C SER A 76 4.43 3.35 0.57
N ALA A 77 5.35 2.40 0.46
CA ALA A 77 6.46 2.27 1.39
C ALA A 77 7.53 3.36 1.23
N HIS A 78 7.66 3.88 0.00
CA HIS A 78 8.48 5.05 -0.29
C HIS A 78 7.76 6.37 -0.06
N SER A 79 6.46 6.34 0.26
CA SER A 79 5.66 7.56 0.42
C SER A 79 6.14 8.36 1.64
N PRO A 80 6.56 9.62 1.48
CA PRO A 80 6.91 10.48 2.61
C PRO A 80 5.76 10.62 3.61
N ALA A 81 4.51 10.58 3.12
CA ALA A 81 3.33 10.63 3.97
C ALA A 81 3.23 9.39 4.87
N MET A 82 3.53 8.20 4.34
CA MET A 82 3.49 6.94 5.08
C MET A 82 4.65 6.85 6.09
N LEU A 83 5.86 7.21 5.67
CA LEU A 83 7.04 7.20 6.53
C LEU A 83 6.85 8.10 7.77
N VAL A 84 6.35 9.33 7.59
CA VAL A 84 6.06 10.25 8.70
C VAL A 84 4.84 9.80 9.51
N TYR A 85 3.85 9.18 8.87
CA TYR A 85 2.66 8.70 9.57
C TYR A 85 2.99 7.56 10.55
N LEU A 86 3.95 6.71 10.21
CA LEU A 86 4.33 5.55 11.02
C LEU A 86 5.65 5.73 11.76
N ASP A 87 6.16 6.96 11.79
CA ASP A 87 7.39 7.39 12.45
C ASP A 87 8.63 6.60 11.96
N ASN A 88 8.60 6.11 10.72
CA ASN A 88 9.77 5.45 10.12
C ASN A 88 10.82 6.46 9.68
N ASP A 89 10.44 7.72 9.45
CA ASP A 89 11.35 8.81 9.11
C ASP A 89 12.45 9.03 10.17
N VAL A 90 12.19 8.61 11.41
CA VAL A 90 13.14 8.63 12.54
C VAL A 90 13.73 7.25 12.89
N SER A 91 13.46 6.21 12.10
CA SER A 91 13.94 4.84 12.30
C SER A 91 15.43 4.70 11.94
N THR A 92 16.24 4.21 12.88
CA THR A 92 17.70 4.09 12.71
C THR A 92 18.21 2.74 13.20
N ALA A 93 19.41 2.34 12.81
CA ALA A 93 20.04 1.09 13.26
C ALA A 93 20.09 0.93 14.78
N GLY A 94 20.33 2.03 15.52
CA GLY A 94 20.38 2.02 16.99
C GLY A 94 19.01 2.06 17.66
N ASN A 95 17.96 2.46 16.94
CA ASN A 95 16.59 2.50 17.44
C ASN A 95 15.60 2.21 16.29
N PRO A 96 15.49 0.94 15.85
CA PRO A 96 14.57 0.56 14.79
C PRO A 96 13.11 0.75 15.23
N ASN A 97 12.29 1.35 14.37
CA ASN A 97 10.87 1.56 14.68
C ASN A 97 10.01 0.37 14.21
N GLU A 98 9.53 -0.42 15.17
CA GLU A 98 8.68 -1.57 14.89
C GLU A 98 7.24 -1.21 14.49
N ASN A 99 6.79 0.03 14.70
CA ASN A 99 5.40 0.40 14.39
C ASN A 99 5.12 0.26 12.90
N TYR A 100 5.99 0.78 12.04
CA TYR A 100 5.79 0.64 10.60
C TYR A 100 5.92 -0.82 10.16
N ALA A 101 6.92 -1.54 10.67
CA ALA A 101 7.09 -2.97 10.39
C ALA A 101 5.82 -3.77 10.69
N ARG A 102 5.23 -3.53 11.86
CA ARG A 102 4.01 -4.18 12.31
C ARG A 102 2.83 -3.86 11.40
N GLU A 103 2.58 -2.59 11.10
CA GLU A 103 1.46 -2.21 10.23
C GLU A 103 1.65 -2.74 8.79
N LEU A 104 2.88 -2.70 8.28
CA LEU A 104 3.22 -3.24 6.97
C LEU A 104 2.85 -4.74 6.87
N MET A 105 3.16 -5.52 7.90
CA MET A 105 2.86 -6.95 7.94
C MET A 105 1.39 -7.22 8.27
N GLU A 106 0.85 -6.66 9.35
CA GLU A 106 -0.48 -6.95 9.86
C GLU A 106 -1.60 -6.37 9.00
N LEU A 107 -1.52 -5.08 8.66
CA LEU A 107 -2.64 -4.34 8.07
C LEU A 107 -2.53 -4.27 6.55
N HIS A 108 -1.31 -4.13 6.06
CA HIS A 108 -1.05 -3.84 4.65
C HIS A 108 -0.77 -5.07 3.80
N THR A 109 -0.29 -6.18 4.38
CA THR A 109 0.12 -7.35 3.59
C THR A 109 -0.43 -8.68 4.10
N ILE A 110 0.12 -9.28 5.14
CA ILE A 110 -0.04 -10.72 5.42
C ILE A 110 -0.93 -11.06 6.63
N GLY A 111 -1.45 -10.07 7.35
CA GLY A 111 -2.30 -10.31 8.52
C GLY A 111 -1.49 -10.74 9.75
N THR A 112 -2.17 -11.04 10.86
CA THR A 112 -1.56 -11.25 12.18
C THR A 112 -0.97 -12.64 12.40
N ASP A 113 -1.36 -13.61 11.59
CA ASP A 113 -1.14 -15.04 11.90
C ASP A 113 0.07 -15.62 11.16
N ALA A 114 0.69 -14.83 10.28
CA ALA A 114 1.70 -15.28 9.33
C ALA A 114 3.16 -15.02 9.77
N PHE A 115 3.38 -14.35 10.90
CA PHE A 115 4.72 -13.93 11.32
C PHE A 115 4.86 -13.86 12.85
N GLY A 116 6.10 -13.86 13.33
CA GLY A 116 6.43 -13.71 14.76
C GLY A 116 7.10 -12.38 15.10
N GLN A 117 7.33 -12.13 16.39
CA GLN A 117 8.01 -10.91 16.85
C GLN A 117 9.42 -10.75 16.25
N ALA A 118 10.11 -11.86 15.96
CA ALA A 118 11.41 -11.83 15.31
C ALA A 118 11.34 -11.24 13.90
N ASP A 119 10.29 -11.56 13.13
CA ASP A 119 10.09 -10.99 11.80
C ASP A 119 9.79 -9.48 11.89
N VAL A 120 8.98 -9.04 12.86
CA VAL A 120 8.71 -7.61 13.06
C VAL A 120 10.00 -6.85 13.33
N HIS A 121 10.83 -7.37 14.22
CA HIS A 121 12.11 -6.77 14.55
C HIS A 121 13.03 -6.70 13.33
N ASP A 122 13.15 -7.78 12.56
CA ASP A 122 14.02 -7.78 11.37
C ASP A 122 13.46 -6.92 10.23
N VAL A 123 12.15 -6.85 10.03
CA VAL A 123 11.49 -5.90 9.11
C VAL A 123 11.75 -4.46 9.56
N ALA A 124 11.66 -4.16 10.86
CA ALA A 124 11.99 -2.83 11.38
C ALA A 124 13.45 -2.46 11.08
N ARG A 125 14.36 -3.41 11.24
CA ARG A 125 15.78 -3.24 10.89
C ARG A 125 15.99 -3.04 9.39
N VAL A 126 15.26 -3.77 8.53
CA VAL A 126 15.27 -3.55 7.07
C VAL A 126 14.84 -2.14 6.71
N LEU A 127 13.85 -1.58 7.41
CA LEU A 127 13.28 -0.26 7.13
C LEU A 127 14.09 0.91 7.74
N THR A 128 15.15 0.64 8.52
CA THR A 128 15.99 1.70 9.09
C THR A 128 16.63 2.56 7.99
N GLY A 129 16.75 3.87 8.23
CA GLY A 129 17.32 4.80 7.25
C GLY A 129 16.42 5.12 6.06
N TRP A 130 15.25 4.50 5.91
CA TRP A 130 14.21 4.97 4.98
C TRP A 130 13.54 6.20 5.59
N THR A 131 13.85 7.37 5.06
CA THR A 131 13.48 8.65 5.65
C THR A 131 12.97 9.63 4.60
N VAL A 132 12.66 10.84 5.06
CA VAL A 132 12.24 11.95 4.22
C VAL A 132 13.37 12.98 4.18
N ALA A 133 13.69 13.47 2.99
CA ALA A 133 14.73 14.49 2.84
C ALA A 133 14.33 15.76 3.61
N ASN A 134 15.19 16.15 4.57
CA ASN A 134 14.94 17.21 5.56
C ASN A 134 15.07 18.64 4.99
N GLY A 135 15.27 18.79 3.68
CA GLY A 135 15.32 20.07 2.99
C GLY A 135 16.70 20.74 2.95
N ASP A 136 17.79 20.02 3.27
CA ASP A 136 19.16 20.48 3.02
C ASP A 136 19.36 20.84 1.53
N ASP A 137 18.74 20.05 0.66
CA ASP A 137 18.40 20.46 -0.70
C ASP A 137 16.90 20.82 -0.76
N PRO A 138 16.55 22.12 -0.90
CA PRO A 138 15.17 22.55 -1.00
C PRO A 138 14.40 21.93 -2.18
N ALA A 139 15.10 21.51 -3.25
CA ALA A 139 14.47 20.87 -4.40
C ALA A 139 13.96 19.46 -4.09
N ARG A 140 14.58 18.79 -3.11
CA ARG A 140 14.24 17.43 -2.68
C ARG A 140 13.46 17.38 -1.37
N ALA A 141 13.19 18.54 -0.76
CA ALA A 141 12.50 18.62 0.51
C ALA A 141 11.14 17.89 0.46
N GLY A 142 10.96 16.91 1.35
CA GLY A 142 9.74 16.11 1.37
C GLY A 142 9.72 14.93 0.39
N GLU A 143 10.82 14.61 -0.29
CA GLU A 143 10.98 13.37 -1.06
C GLU A 143 11.48 12.22 -0.18
N PHE A 144 11.31 10.99 -0.67
CA PHE A 144 11.95 9.82 -0.10
C PHE A 144 13.49 9.93 -0.15
N GLU A 145 14.14 9.49 0.91
CA GLU A 145 15.59 9.37 0.99
C GLU A 145 15.98 8.07 1.72
N PHE A 146 16.88 7.30 1.13
CA PHE A 146 17.59 6.25 1.85
C PHE A 146 18.90 6.79 2.44
N ARG A 147 19.00 6.80 3.77
CA ARG A 147 20.18 7.26 4.50
C ARG A 147 20.99 6.06 5.01
N ALA A 148 21.95 5.63 4.19
CA ALA A 148 22.84 4.51 4.48
C ALA A 148 23.62 4.66 5.81
N THR A 149 23.95 5.89 6.24
CA THR A 149 24.73 6.13 7.47
C THR A 149 24.00 5.79 8.76
N VAL A 150 22.67 5.63 8.72
CA VAL A 150 21.85 5.25 9.89
C VAL A 150 21.08 3.95 9.64
N HIS A 151 21.39 3.23 8.56
CA HIS A 151 20.78 1.95 8.22
C HIS A 151 21.51 0.81 8.94
N ASP A 152 20.76 -0.17 9.44
CA ASP A 152 21.31 -1.40 9.99
C ASP A 152 21.88 -2.25 8.85
N THR A 153 23.17 -2.56 8.89
CA THR A 153 23.84 -3.38 7.87
C THR A 153 24.13 -4.81 8.33
N GLU A 154 23.58 -5.24 9.47
CA GLU A 154 23.77 -6.60 9.97
C GLU A 154 22.82 -7.58 9.25
N PRO A 155 23.12 -8.88 9.21
CA PRO A 155 22.23 -9.87 8.60
C PRO A 155 20.82 -9.84 9.21
N LYS A 156 19.81 -10.05 8.36
CA LYS A 156 18.37 -10.04 8.69
C LYS A 156 17.68 -11.21 8.02
N THR A 157 16.63 -11.73 8.64
CA THR A 157 15.79 -12.79 8.10
C THR A 157 14.32 -12.36 8.20
N VAL A 158 13.59 -12.45 7.09
CA VAL A 158 12.16 -12.13 7.03
C VAL A 158 11.41 -13.33 6.51
N LEU A 159 10.45 -13.84 7.30
CA LEU A 159 9.61 -14.99 6.96
C LEU A 159 10.45 -16.22 6.55
N GLY A 160 11.53 -16.47 7.29
CA GLY A 160 12.48 -17.55 7.03
C GLY A 160 13.42 -17.34 5.83
N THR A 161 13.31 -16.21 5.12
CA THR A 161 14.21 -15.86 4.01
C THR A 161 15.33 -14.95 4.49
N SER A 162 16.58 -15.39 4.33
CA SER A 162 17.75 -14.57 4.65
C SER A 162 17.92 -13.45 3.62
N LEU A 163 18.10 -12.23 4.11
CA LEU A 163 18.40 -11.03 3.32
C LEU A 163 19.89 -10.65 3.40
N ALA A 164 20.76 -11.53 3.89
CA ALA A 164 22.17 -11.22 4.13
C ALA A 164 22.98 -10.80 2.87
N GLY A 165 22.46 -11.06 1.66
CA GLY A 165 23.08 -10.62 0.40
C GLY A 165 22.79 -9.16 0.04
N GLU A 166 21.85 -8.52 0.72
CA GLU A 166 21.36 -7.16 0.45
C GLU A 166 21.26 -6.43 1.80
N LEU A 167 22.27 -5.63 2.14
CA LEU A 167 22.39 -4.93 3.44
C LEU A 167 22.18 -3.41 3.29
N ASN A 168 21.36 -3.03 2.31
CA ASN A 168 21.07 -1.66 1.92
C ASN A 168 19.58 -1.53 1.54
N GLU A 169 19.19 -0.44 0.89
CA GLU A 169 17.82 -0.21 0.40
C GLU A 169 17.21 -1.40 -0.37
N GLN A 170 18.01 -2.15 -1.12
CA GLN A 170 17.55 -3.32 -1.89
C GLN A 170 16.96 -4.41 -0.99
N ALA A 171 17.43 -4.52 0.26
CA ALA A 171 16.86 -5.43 1.25
C ALA A 171 15.38 -5.13 1.49
N GLY A 172 15.02 -3.85 1.51
CA GLY A 172 13.64 -3.39 1.66
C GLY A 172 12.81 -3.72 0.42
N GLU A 173 13.33 -3.52 -0.78
CA GLU A 173 12.64 -3.93 -2.00
C GLU A 173 12.39 -5.45 -2.06
N ARG A 174 13.38 -6.24 -1.64
CA ARG A 174 13.26 -7.69 -1.55
C ARG A 174 12.28 -8.14 -0.48
N MET A 175 12.28 -7.49 0.68
CA MET A 175 11.30 -7.70 1.73
C MET A 175 9.87 -7.42 1.23
N LEU A 176 9.67 -6.32 0.50
CA LEU A 176 8.36 -5.98 -0.10
C LEU A 176 7.93 -7.01 -1.16
N ASP A 177 8.88 -7.58 -1.91
CA ASP A 177 8.61 -8.71 -2.82
C ASP A 177 8.10 -9.93 -2.06
N LEU A 178 8.77 -10.31 -0.96
CA LEU A 178 8.38 -11.45 -0.14
C LEU A 178 6.97 -11.26 0.43
N LEU A 179 6.67 -10.07 0.99
CA LEU A 179 5.36 -9.76 1.55
C LEU A 179 4.25 -9.75 0.49
N ALA A 180 4.52 -9.17 -0.69
CA ALA A 180 3.52 -9.12 -1.76
C ALA A 180 3.24 -10.48 -2.42
N GLN A 181 4.20 -11.41 -2.38
CA GLN A 181 4.07 -12.75 -2.95
C GLN A 181 3.51 -13.78 -1.95
N HIS A 182 3.40 -13.41 -0.68
CA HIS A 182 2.88 -14.27 0.36
C HIS A 182 1.41 -14.66 0.13
N GLU A 183 1.03 -15.91 0.41
CA GLU A 183 -0.32 -16.40 0.13
C GLU A 183 -1.40 -15.66 0.92
N GLN A 184 -1.11 -15.29 2.17
CA GLN A 184 -2.00 -14.52 3.04
C GLN A 184 -2.22 -13.09 2.51
N ALA A 185 -1.26 -12.52 1.75
CA ALA A 185 -1.49 -11.24 1.10
C ALA A 185 -2.53 -11.36 -0.02
N ALA A 186 -2.46 -12.42 -0.82
CA ALA A 186 -3.48 -12.71 -1.82
C ALA A 186 -4.86 -12.93 -1.18
N GLU A 187 -4.91 -13.66 -0.06
CA GLU A 187 -6.15 -13.91 0.68
C GLU A 187 -6.75 -12.61 1.24
N MET A 188 -5.97 -11.82 1.96
CA MET A 188 -6.44 -10.59 2.60
C MET A 188 -6.98 -9.60 1.57
N ILE A 189 -6.23 -9.36 0.49
CA ILE A 189 -6.67 -8.43 -0.57
C ILE A 189 -7.92 -8.95 -1.28
N SER A 190 -7.97 -10.25 -1.59
CA SER A 190 -9.14 -10.86 -2.24
C SER A 190 -10.38 -10.80 -1.35
N LEU A 191 -10.23 -11.03 -0.03
CA LEU A 191 -11.32 -10.93 0.92
C LEU A 191 -11.81 -9.49 1.06
N LYS A 192 -10.90 -8.51 1.20
CA LYS A 192 -11.27 -7.08 1.29
C LYS A 192 -12.00 -6.60 0.02
N LEU A 193 -11.54 -7.02 -1.17
CA LEU A 193 -12.22 -6.70 -2.43
C LEU A 193 -13.57 -7.40 -2.56
N ALA A 194 -13.66 -8.68 -2.19
CA ALA A 194 -14.92 -9.42 -2.21
C ALA A 194 -15.95 -8.77 -1.26
N ARG A 195 -15.52 -8.34 -0.07
CA ARG A 195 -16.36 -7.56 0.85
C ARG A 195 -16.86 -6.26 0.23
N ARG A 196 -15.97 -5.52 -0.45
CA ARG A 196 -16.30 -4.23 -1.05
C ARG A 196 -17.28 -4.33 -2.22
N PHE A 197 -17.19 -5.39 -3.02
CA PHE A 197 -17.88 -5.49 -4.32
C PHE A 197 -18.96 -6.59 -4.41
N VAL A 198 -18.98 -7.56 -3.48
CA VAL A 198 -19.88 -8.71 -3.53
C VAL A 198 -20.91 -8.64 -2.40
N ALA A 199 -20.45 -8.80 -1.16
CA ALA A 199 -21.27 -8.86 0.05
C ALA A 199 -20.37 -8.77 1.29
N ASP A 200 -20.90 -8.29 2.42
CA ASP A 200 -20.15 -8.17 3.69
C ASP A 200 -19.57 -9.50 4.19
N ASP A 201 -20.30 -10.60 3.94
CA ASP A 201 -19.83 -11.98 4.13
C ASP A 201 -19.79 -12.71 2.77
N PRO A 202 -18.70 -12.56 2.00
CA PRO A 202 -18.62 -13.12 0.66
C PRO A 202 -18.40 -14.65 0.73
N PRO A 203 -19.02 -15.44 -0.18
CA PRO A 203 -18.78 -16.87 -0.22
C PRO A 203 -17.29 -17.21 -0.41
N LYS A 204 -16.78 -18.21 0.31
CA LYS A 204 -15.37 -18.65 0.23
C LYS A 204 -14.89 -18.91 -1.20
N ALA A 205 -15.75 -19.45 -2.05
CA ALA A 205 -15.44 -19.69 -3.47
C ALA A 205 -15.07 -18.40 -4.23
N VAL A 206 -15.71 -17.26 -3.92
CA VAL A 206 -15.40 -15.98 -4.55
C VAL A 206 -14.02 -15.48 -4.11
N VAL A 207 -13.70 -15.64 -2.82
CA VAL A 207 -12.38 -15.28 -2.28
C VAL A 207 -11.29 -16.14 -2.92
N GLN A 208 -11.50 -17.45 -3.02
CA GLN A 208 -10.55 -18.38 -3.65
C GLN A 208 -10.32 -18.07 -5.14
N LEU A 209 -11.37 -17.70 -5.88
CA LEU A 209 -11.24 -17.23 -7.26
C LEU A 209 -10.42 -15.93 -7.34
N GLY A 210 -10.64 -15.01 -6.40
CA GLY A 210 -9.85 -13.79 -6.25
C GLY A 210 -8.37 -14.09 -6.00
N MET A 211 -8.06 -14.99 -5.08
CA MET A 211 -6.69 -15.39 -4.75
C MET A 211 -6.00 -16.01 -5.97
N ALA A 212 -6.65 -16.94 -6.65
CA ALA A 212 -6.12 -17.56 -7.86
C ALA A 212 -5.83 -16.52 -8.96
N ALA A 213 -6.71 -15.53 -9.13
CA ALA A 213 -6.50 -14.43 -10.06
C ALA A 213 -5.36 -13.51 -9.61
N PHE A 214 -5.25 -13.20 -8.33
CA PHE A 214 -4.18 -12.40 -7.74
C PHE A 214 -2.82 -13.06 -7.99
N THR A 215 -2.65 -14.32 -7.60
CA THR A 215 -1.40 -15.07 -7.78
C THR A 215 -1.03 -15.19 -9.26
N LYS A 216 -2.00 -15.55 -10.12
CA LYS A 216 -1.75 -15.68 -11.57
C LYS A 216 -1.35 -14.37 -12.23
N SER A 217 -1.88 -13.25 -11.76
CA SER A 217 -1.62 -11.91 -12.31
C SER A 217 -0.45 -11.20 -11.62
N GLN A 218 0.15 -11.80 -10.59
CA GLN A 218 1.07 -11.12 -9.66
C GLN A 218 0.46 -9.82 -9.10
N GLY A 219 -0.84 -9.87 -8.77
CA GLY A 219 -1.60 -8.75 -8.23
C GLY A 219 -1.94 -7.65 -9.23
N ARG A 220 -1.90 -7.90 -10.55
CA ARG A 220 -2.18 -6.88 -11.61
C ARG A 220 -3.67 -6.70 -11.89
N TYR A 221 -4.13 -5.44 -11.94
CA TYR A 221 -5.51 -5.04 -12.25
C TYR A 221 -5.65 -4.24 -13.58
N SER A 222 -4.93 -4.58 -14.67
CA SER A 222 -4.82 -3.71 -15.87
C SER A 222 -5.72 -4.07 -17.07
N ARG A 223 -5.99 -3.08 -17.95
CA ARG A 223 -6.93 -3.07 -19.10
C ARG A 223 -6.34 -3.45 -20.49
N HIS A 224 -5.10 -3.92 -20.64
CA HIS A 224 -4.48 -4.08 -21.97
C HIS A 224 -4.32 -5.53 -22.44
N GLY A 225 -5.14 -5.88 -23.44
CA GLY A 225 -4.77 -6.73 -24.58
C GLY A 225 -4.49 -8.21 -24.33
N GLY A 226 -5.54 -9.04 -24.40
CA GLY A 226 -5.39 -10.48 -24.68
C GLY A 226 -5.97 -11.40 -23.60
N ARG A 227 -7.28 -11.69 -23.68
CA ARG A 227 -7.98 -12.79 -23.00
C ARG A 227 -7.72 -12.88 -21.49
N ASP A 228 -8.26 -11.88 -20.82
CA ASP A 228 -8.13 -11.57 -19.41
C ASP A 228 -8.93 -12.53 -18.49
N VAL A 229 -8.28 -13.08 -17.46
CA VAL A 229 -8.89 -13.95 -16.43
C VAL A 229 -9.17 -13.17 -15.14
N ALA A 230 -8.41 -12.10 -14.86
CA ALA A 230 -8.57 -11.28 -13.66
C ALA A 230 -9.65 -10.21 -13.85
N GLN A 231 -9.72 -9.59 -15.03
CA GLN A 231 -10.87 -8.77 -15.41
C GLN A 231 -12.14 -9.63 -15.50
N ARG A 232 -12.06 -10.90 -15.90
CA ARG A 232 -13.19 -11.83 -15.77
C ARG A 232 -13.53 -12.14 -14.31
N GLY A 233 -12.57 -12.19 -13.40
CA GLY A 233 -12.87 -12.33 -11.96
C GLY A 233 -13.68 -11.15 -11.44
N VAL A 234 -13.17 -9.93 -11.61
CA VAL A 234 -13.86 -8.70 -11.17
C VAL A 234 -15.13 -8.43 -12.00
N GLN A 235 -15.13 -8.66 -13.31
CA GLN A 235 -16.34 -8.53 -14.14
C GLN A 235 -17.32 -9.69 -13.98
N ALA A 236 -16.92 -10.90 -13.60
CA ALA A 236 -17.88 -11.98 -13.27
C ALA A 236 -18.49 -11.71 -11.91
N ILE A 237 -17.72 -11.18 -10.95
CA ILE A 237 -18.23 -10.62 -9.70
C ILE A 237 -19.26 -9.51 -9.99
N VAL A 238 -18.92 -8.56 -10.86
CA VAL A 238 -19.83 -7.45 -11.22
C VAL A 238 -21.00 -7.88 -12.13
N ARG A 239 -20.81 -8.82 -13.08
CA ARG A 239 -21.88 -9.32 -13.97
C ARG A 239 -22.81 -10.31 -13.28
N GLY A 240 -22.33 -11.06 -12.28
CA GLY A 240 -23.15 -11.93 -11.45
C GLY A 240 -24.25 -11.16 -10.71
N GLN A 241 -24.04 -9.87 -10.41
CA GLN A 241 -25.06 -8.98 -9.84
C GLN A 241 -26.18 -8.62 -10.83
N VAL A 242 -25.89 -8.51 -12.13
CA VAL A 242 -26.91 -8.12 -13.13
C VAL A 242 -27.86 -9.28 -13.43
N GLN A 243 -27.38 -10.53 -13.38
CA GLN A 243 -28.24 -11.71 -13.60
C GLN A 243 -29.05 -12.14 -12.37
N ALA A 244 -28.63 -11.78 -11.15
CA ALA A 244 -29.39 -12.05 -9.94
C ALA A 244 -30.44 -10.96 -9.63
N ALA A 245 -30.43 -9.83 -10.35
CA ALA A 245 -31.31 -8.68 -10.16
C ALA A 245 -32.34 -8.48 -11.29
N VAL A 246 -32.52 -9.47 -12.18
CA VAL A 246 -33.55 -9.56 -13.23
C VAL A 246 -34.31 -10.86 -13.04
#